data_AF-A0A1I8CP02-F1
#
_entry.id   AF-A0A1I8CP02-F1
#
_cell.length_a   1.000
_cell.length_b   1.000
_cell.length_c   1.000
_cell.angle_alpha   90.00
_cell.angle_beta   90.00
_cell.angle_gamma   90.00
#
_symmetry.space_group_name_H-M   'P 1'
#
loop_
_entity.id
_entity.type
_entity.pdbx_description
1 polymer ?
#
loop_
_entity_poly.entity_id
_entity_poly.type
_entity_poly.pdbx_seq_one_letter_code
_entity_poly.pdbx_strand_id
1 'polypeptide(L)'
;MRLKILLLMYPEYEVKIFGHSIASGIADLFAVSLVDTNIVPSHKIALYSFGAPRTGNIKFARTFDNLVPNSFRIINGYDPIVRLPPRNPIRFYHHRTEVWYNNGMGPEAAYETSTIAENRLLSSDEIKSHLNDHYNYFGFDIFDC
;
A
#
# COMPACT_ATOMS: atom_id res chain seq x y z
N MET A 1 6.53 21.68 6.69
CA MET A 1 5.84 22.85 7.30
C MET A 1 4.36 22.99 6.90
N ARG A 2 3.90 22.55 5.72
CA ARG A 2 2.51 22.76 5.26
C ARG A 2 1.43 21.89 5.94
N LEU A 3 1.67 20.59 6.18
CA LEU A 3 0.65 19.68 6.73
C LEU A 3 0.15 20.11 8.13
N LYS A 4 1.06 20.50 9.04
CA LYS A 4 0.68 20.94 10.39
C LYS A 4 -0.27 22.15 10.39
N ILE A 5 -0.11 23.07 9.43
CA ILE A 5 -1.01 24.23 9.28
C ILE A 5 -2.40 23.77 8.83
N LEU A 6 -2.48 22.87 7.85
CA LEU A 6 -3.74 22.33 7.37
C LEU A 6 -4.50 21.56 8.47
N LEU A 7 -3.80 20.80 9.31
CA LEU A 7 -4.39 20.10 10.45
C LEU A 7 -4.99 21.05 11.50
N LEU A 8 -4.42 22.26 11.65
CA LEU A 8 -4.99 23.28 12.54
C LEU A 8 -6.21 23.96 11.93
N MET A 9 -6.21 24.17 10.60
CA MET A 9 -7.32 24.80 9.89
C MET A 9 -8.51 23.86 9.69
N TYR A 10 -8.25 22.56 9.54
CA TYR A 10 -9.24 21.53 9.25
C TYR A 10 -9.09 20.34 10.21
N PRO A 11 -9.32 20.54 11.52
CA PRO A 11 -9.04 19.53 12.53
C PRO A 11 -9.86 18.25 12.37
N GLU A 12 -11.03 18.31 11.76
CA GLU A 12 -11.92 17.15 11.55
C GLU A 12 -11.63 16.36 10.27
N TYR A 13 -10.68 16.81 9.44
CA TYR A 13 -10.45 16.18 8.15
C TYR A 13 -9.57 14.92 8.31
N GLU A 14 -9.87 13.93 7.47
CA GLU A 14 -9.03 12.75 7.31
C GLU A 14 -7.79 13.08 6.46
N VAL A 15 -6.64 12.50 6.82
CA VAL A 15 -5.42 12.56 6.03
C VAL A 15 -5.32 11.31 5.17
N LYS A 16 -5.59 11.48 3.87
CA LYS A 16 -5.40 10.44 2.87
C LYS A 16 -4.00 10.50 2.29
N ILE A 17 -3.30 9.37 2.32
CA ILE A 17 -1.94 9.23 1.83
C ILE A 17 -1.98 8.26 0.66
N PHE A 18 -1.26 8.62 -0.41
CA PHE A 18 -1.17 7.83 -1.63
C PHE A 18 0.28 7.61 -2.01
N GLY A 19 0.57 6.47 -2.64
CA GLY A 19 1.88 6.22 -3.21
C GLY A 19 1.82 5.08 -4.22
N HIS A 20 2.50 5.24 -5.34
CA HIS A 20 2.65 4.20 -6.36
C HIS A 20 4.10 3.69 -6.39
N SER A 21 4.29 2.39 -6.64
CA SER A 21 5.61 1.78 -6.76
C SER A 21 6.49 2.04 -5.53
N ILE A 22 7.73 2.51 -5.71
CA ILE A 22 8.62 2.90 -4.61
C ILE A 22 8.02 3.98 -3.71
N ALA A 23 7.18 4.88 -4.25
CA ALA A 23 6.52 5.90 -3.44
C ALA A 23 5.49 5.30 -2.48
N SER A 24 4.99 4.08 -2.72
CA SER A 24 4.20 3.33 -1.73
C SER A 24 4.99 3.05 -0.46
N GLY A 25 6.23 2.59 -0.57
CA GLY A 25 7.08 2.35 0.61
C GLY A 25 7.41 3.63 1.38
N ILE A 26 7.56 4.76 0.67
CA ILE A 26 7.71 6.08 1.29
C ILE A 26 6.42 6.49 2.02
N ALA A 27 5.26 6.25 1.39
CA ALA A 27 3.95 6.53 1.97
C ALA A 27 3.70 5.71 3.24
N ASP A 28 4.12 4.44 3.27
CA ASP A 28 4.04 3.60 4.47
C ASP A 28 4.84 4.20 5.63
N LEU A 29 6.10 4.56 5.38
CA LEU A 29 6.98 5.16 6.39
C LEU A 29 6.45 6.51 6.87
N PHE A 30 5.91 7.31 5.95
CA PHE A 30 5.30 8.59 6.27
C PHE A 30 4.06 8.43 7.15
N ALA A 31 3.17 7.50 6.81
CA ALA A 31 1.96 7.21 7.59
C ALA A 31 2.32 6.77 9.01
N VAL A 32 3.26 5.82 9.15
CA VAL A 32 3.76 5.37 10.45
C VAL A 32 4.36 6.54 11.24
N SER A 33 5.19 7.37 10.60
CA SER A 33 5.83 8.52 11.24
C SER A 33 4.79 9.51 11.78
N LEU A 34 3.72 9.79 11.03
CA LEU A 34 2.66 10.70 11.48
C LEU A 34 1.95 10.21 12.75
N VAL A 35 1.67 8.91 12.84
CA VAL A 35 1.01 8.33 14.02
C VAL A 35 1.98 8.22 15.19
N ASP A 36 3.18 7.66 14.96
CA ASP A 36 4.18 7.41 16.00
C ASP A 36 4.67 8.71 16.66
N THR A 37 4.75 9.80 15.89
CA THR A 37 5.10 11.14 16.40
C THR A 37 3.91 11.95 16.91
N ASN A 38 2.72 11.34 16.99
CA ASN A 38 1.46 11.98 17.44
C ASN A 38 1.08 13.25 16.65
N ILE A 39 1.45 13.33 15.37
CA ILE A 39 1.04 14.45 14.50
C ILE A 39 -0.40 14.25 14.00
N VAL A 40 -0.77 13.01 13.67
CA VAL A 40 -2.13 12.65 13.23
C VAL A 40 -2.56 11.41 14.02
N PRO A 41 -3.74 11.40 14.65
CA PRO A 41 -4.21 10.20 15.32
C PRO A 41 -4.50 9.09 14.31
N SER A 42 -4.21 7.84 14.69
CA SER A 42 -4.33 6.65 13.83
C SER A 42 -5.65 6.57 13.05
N HIS A 43 -6.78 6.85 13.70
CA HIS A 43 -8.12 6.78 13.10
C HIS A 43 -8.42 7.88 12.06
N LYS A 44 -7.56 8.90 11.92
CA LYS A 44 -7.67 9.95 10.89
C LYS A 44 -6.74 9.71 9.70
N ILE A 45 -6.05 8.58 9.64
CA ILE A 45 -5.22 8.23 8.49
C ILE A 45 -5.95 7.19 7.64
N ALA A 46 -5.94 7.41 6.32
CA ALA A 46 -6.21 6.38 5.33
C ALA A 46 -5.05 6.30 4.35
N LEU A 47 -4.47 5.11 4.15
CA LEU A 47 -3.37 4.90 3.21
C LEU A 47 -3.82 4.02 2.05
N TYR A 48 -3.55 4.47 0.83
CA TYR A 48 -3.80 3.72 -0.40
C TYR A 48 -2.50 3.64 -1.19
N SER A 49 -1.99 2.44 -1.39
CA SER A 49 -0.78 2.23 -2.18
C SER A 49 -1.06 1.37 -3.40
N PHE A 50 -0.34 1.64 -4.50
CA PHE A 50 -0.53 0.98 -5.79
C PHE A 50 0.77 0.31 -6.21
N GLY A 51 0.76 -1.01 -6.39
CA GLY A 51 1.97 -1.75 -6.79
C GLY A 51 3.09 -1.66 -5.75
N ALA A 52 2.71 -1.66 -4.47
CA ALA A 52 3.62 -1.43 -3.37
C ALA A 52 4.62 -2.59 -3.20
N PRO A 53 5.93 -2.33 -3.13
CA PRO A 53 6.91 -3.33 -2.70
C PRO A 53 6.78 -3.61 -1.20
N ARG A 54 7.41 -4.67 -0.71
CA ARG A 54 7.56 -4.95 0.72
C ARG A 54 8.45 -3.89 1.37
N THR A 55 8.00 -3.31 2.47
CA THR A 55 8.65 -2.10 3.04
C THR A 55 9.54 -2.38 4.25
N GLY A 56 9.42 -3.54 4.89
CA GLY A 56 10.25 -3.85 6.06
C GLY A 56 10.20 -5.30 6.51
N ASN A 57 10.78 -5.57 7.68
CA ASN A 57 10.75 -6.89 8.29
C ASN A 57 9.39 -7.18 8.97
N ILE A 58 9.21 -8.39 9.49
CA ILE A 58 7.96 -8.81 10.16
C ILE A 58 7.60 -7.94 11.38
N LYS A 59 8.60 -7.36 12.08
CA LYS A 59 8.34 -6.46 13.21
C LYS A 59 7.75 -5.16 12.69
N PHE A 60 8.32 -4.59 11.63
CA PHE A 60 7.77 -3.40 10.97
C PHE A 60 6.36 -3.65 10.46
N ALA A 61 6.10 -4.74 9.73
CA ALA A 61 4.77 -5.07 9.22
C ALA A 61 3.72 -5.16 10.34
N ARG A 62 4.04 -5.79 11.47
CA ARG A 62 3.15 -5.88 12.65
C ARG A 62 2.94 -4.54 13.34
N THR A 63 3.99 -3.73 13.47
CA THR A 63 3.88 -2.38 14.03
C THR A 63 3.02 -1.50 13.13
N PHE A 64 3.22 -1.57 11.81
CA PHE A 64 2.45 -0.85 10.81
C PHE A 64 0.97 -1.17 10.97
N ASP A 65 0.62 -2.45 10.98
CA ASP A 65 -0.76 -2.95 11.14
C ASP A 65 -1.48 -2.34 12.36
N ASN A 66 -0.76 -2.08 13.45
CA ASN A 66 -1.33 -1.48 14.65
C ASN A 66 -1.46 0.04 14.54
N LEU A 67 -0.49 0.72 13.92
CA LEU A 67 -0.47 2.18 13.82
C LEU A 67 -1.37 2.73 12.73
N VAL A 68 -1.47 2.04 11.58
CA VAL A 68 -2.18 2.50 10.40
C VAL A 68 -3.16 1.40 9.94
N PRO A 69 -4.23 1.12 10.70
CA PRO A 69 -5.11 -0.01 10.41
C PRO A 69 -5.97 0.19 9.14
N ASN A 70 -6.22 1.44 8.74
CA ASN A 70 -6.96 1.82 7.54
C ASN A 70 -6.01 1.98 6.35
N SER A 71 -5.40 0.87 5.93
CA SER A 71 -4.41 0.83 4.85
C SER A 71 -4.72 -0.25 3.83
N PHE A 72 -4.63 0.10 2.55
CA PHE A 72 -4.93 -0.78 1.43
C PHE A 72 -3.77 -0.76 0.43
N ARG A 73 -3.24 -1.94 0.11
CA ARG A 73 -2.34 -2.17 -1.01
C ARG A 73 -3.15 -2.69 -2.18
N ILE A 74 -3.32 -1.86 -3.19
CA ILE A 74 -4.02 -2.15 -4.43
C ILE A 74 -3.01 -2.71 -5.42
N ILE A 75 -3.31 -3.87 -5.99
CA ILE A 75 -2.42 -4.61 -6.87
C ILE A 75 -3.17 -4.93 -8.15
N ASN A 76 -2.61 -4.54 -9.29
CA ASN A 76 -3.13 -4.89 -10.60
C ASN A 76 -2.44 -6.14 -11.13
N GLY A 77 -3.23 -7.09 -11.62
CA GLY A 77 -2.78 -8.26 -12.37
C GLY A 77 -1.60 -8.96 -11.70
N TYR A 78 -0.54 -9.18 -12.46
CA TYR A 78 0.65 -9.89 -12.00
C TYR A 78 1.87 -8.95 -11.95
N ASP A 79 1.66 -7.77 -11.36
CA ASP A 79 2.70 -6.79 -11.07
C ASP A 79 3.90 -7.44 -10.33
N PRO A 80 5.11 -7.44 -10.90
CA PRO A 80 6.27 -8.04 -10.24
C PRO A 80 6.80 -7.26 -9.03
N ILE A 81 6.52 -5.96 -8.92
CA ILE A 81 7.12 -5.10 -7.88
C ILE A 81 6.59 -5.45 -6.50
N VAL A 82 5.35 -5.93 -6.39
CA VAL A 82 4.76 -6.33 -5.11
C VAL A 82 5.48 -7.51 -4.46
N ARG A 83 6.30 -8.25 -5.24
CA ARG A 83 7.10 -9.38 -4.75
C ARG A 83 8.52 -8.98 -4.35
N LEU A 84 8.85 -7.68 -4.40
CA LEU A 84 10.17 -7.16 -4.07
C LEU A 84 10.14 -6.30 -2.80
N PRO A 85 11.19 -6.30 -1.97
CA PRO A 85 12.24 -7.32 -1.92
C PRO A 85 11.67 -8.72 -1.64
N PRO A 86 12.36 -9.80 -2.04
CA PRO A 86 11.90 -11.15 -1.77
C PRO A 86 11.77 -11.44 -0.27
N ARG A 87 10.69 -12.11 0.13
CA ARG A 87 10.54 -12.58 1.51
C ARG A 87 11.61 -13.60 1.88
N ASN A 88 11.99 -14.49 0.98
CA ASN A 88 13.08 -15.43 1.18
C ASN A 88 14.18 -15.15 0.17
N PRO A 89 15.46 -15.06 0.56
CA PRO A 89 16.00 -15.17 1.92
C PRO A 89 16.01 -13.84 2.71
N ILE A 90 15.60 -12.71 2.12
CA ILE A 90 15.85 -11.36 2.65
C ILE A 90 14.95 -11.00 3.85
N ARG A 91 13.83 -11.72 4.04
CA ARG A 91 12.88 -11.57 5.17
C ARG A 91 12.18 -10.22 5.22
N PHE A 92 11.75 -9.74 4.06
CA PHE A 92 10.82 -8.61 3.94
C PHE A 92 9.37 -9.10 3.95
N TYR A 93 8.48 -8.27 4.49
CA TYR A 93 7.07 -8.55 4.73
C TYR A 93 6.25 -7.30 4.45
N HIS A 94 5.14 -7.50 3.77
CA HIS A 94 3.98 -6.64 3.66
C HIS A 94 3.21 -6.56 4.96
N HIS A 95 2.61 -5.40 5.21
CA HIS A 95 1.58 -5.17 6.23
C HIS A 95 0.20 -5.68 5.74
N ARG A 96 -0.92 -5.29 6.32
CA ARG A 96 -2.29 -5.45 5.75
C ARG A 96 -2.79 -4.12 5.16
N THR A 97 -3.77 -4.05 4.28
CA THR A 97 -4.66 -5.06 3.70
C THR A 97 -4.35 -5.18 2.21
N GLU A 98 -4.34 -6.38 1.66
CA GLU A 98 -4.15 -6.61 0.22
C GLU A 98 -5.50 -6.56 -0.50
N VAL A 99 -5.55 -5.84 -1.63
CA VAL A 99 -6.67 -5.77 -2.56
C VAL A 99 -6.14 -6.07 -3.95
N TRP A 100 -6.38 -7.28 -4.44
CA TRP A 100 -5.77 -7.80 -5.66
C TRP A 100 -6.80 -7.94 -6.78
N TYR A 101 -6.59 -7.19 -7.85
CA TYR A 101 -7.36 -7.25 -9.09
C TYR A 101 -6.65 -8.19 -10.07
N ASN A 102 -6.90 -9.48 -9.97
CA ASN A 102 -6.19 -10.50 -10.75
C ASN A 102 -6.65 -10.63 -12.21
N ASN A 103 -7.73 -9.95 -12.60
CA ASN A 103 -8.30 -10.02 -13.95
C ASN A 103 -8.76 -8.65 -14.49
N GLY A 104 -7.88 -7.65 -14.35
CA GLY A 104 -8.12 -6.27 -14.82
C GLY A 104 -8.85 -5.40 -13.79
N MET A 105 -8.93 -4.09 -14.07
CA MET A 105 -9.45 -3.07 -13.14
C MET A 105 -10.57 -2.20 -13.74
N GLY A 106 -11.37 -2.76 -14.65
CA GLY A 106 -12.53 -2.08 -15.22
C GLY A 106 -13.67 -1.87 -14.19
N PRO A 107 -14.74 -1.14 -14.55
CA PRO A 107 -15.84 -0.80 -13.64
C PRO A 107 -16.55 -1.99 -12.94
N GLU A 108 -16.50 -3.18 -13.53
CA GLU A 108 -17.11 -4.42 -12.99
C GLU A 108 -16.06 -5.45 -12.56
N ALA A 109 -14.79 -5.05 -12.47
CA ALA A 109 -13.72 -5.96 -12.13
C ALA A 109 -13.89 -6.50 -10.71
N ALA A 110 -13.82 -7.83 -10.59
CA ALA A 110 -13.72 -8.50 -9.30
C ALA A 110 -12.30 -8.32 -8.72
N TYR A 111 -12.22 -8.37 -7.39
CA TYR A 111 -10.96 -8.34 -6.66
C TYR A 111 -11.01 -9.30 -5.48
N GLU A 112 -9.84 -9.76 -5.07
CA GLU A 112 -9.64 -10.58 -3.88
C GLU A 112 -9.04 -9.72 -2.76
N THR A 113 -9.48 -9.94 -1.53
CA THR A 113 -8.96 -9.19 -0.37
C THR A 113 -8.37 -10.09 0.68
N SER A 114 -7.29 -9.63 1.30
CA SER A 114 -6.72 -10.29 2.48
C SER A 114 -6.35 -9.29 3.56
N THR A 115 -6.91 -9.51 4.75
CA THR A 115 -6.52 -8.80 5.98
C THR A 115 -5.32 -9.45 6.68
N ILE A 116 -4.83 -10.58 6.16
CA ILE A 116 -3.63 -11.25 6.63
C ILE A 116 -2.41 -10.58 6.00
N ALA A 117 -1.50 -10.08 6.84
CA ALA A 117 -0.20 -9.60 6.42
C ALA A 117 0.62 -10.74 5.77
N GLU A 118 1.24 -10.47 4.61
CA GLU A 118 1.97 -11.47 3.81
C GLU A 118 1.15 -12.74 3.54
N ASN A 119 -0.05 -12.57 2.97
CA ASN A 119 -0.85 -13.70 2.55
C ASN A 119 -0.24 -14.36 1.30
N ARG A 120 0.17 -15.62 1.48
CA ARG A 120 0.81 -16.46 0.46
C ARG A 120 -0.15 -17.03 -0.58
N LEU A 121 -1.46 -16.84 -0.39
CA LEU A 121 -2.48 -17.38 -1.30
C LEU A 121 -2.87 -16.39 -2.41
N LEU A 122 -2.33 -15.17 -2.38
CA LEU A 122 -2.64 -14.08 -3.31
C LEU A 122 -1.37 -13.63 -4.07
N SER A 123 -1.37 -12.39 -4.57
CA SER A 123 -0.33 -11.85 -5.48
C SER A 123 1.10 -11.98 -4.98
N SER A 124 1.30 -12.00 -3.65
CA SER A 124 2.60 -12.00 -2.99
C SER A 124 3.48 -13.22 -3.29
N ASP A 125 2.88 -14.35 -3.67
CA ASP A 125 3.57 -15.62 -4.00
C ASP A 125 3.22 -16.13 -5.43
N GLU A 126 2.53 -15.33 -6.24
CA GLU A 126 2.23 -15.67 -7.64
C GLU A 126 3.49 -15.73 -8.51
N ILE A 127 3.50 -16.62 -9.51
CA ILE A 127 4.68 -16.84 -10.39
C ILE A 127 4.57 -16.01 -11.67
N LYS A 128 3.35 -15.79 -12.17
CA LYS A 128 3.11 -14.96 -13.36
C LYS A 128 3.68 -13.54 -13.14
N SER A 129 4.07 -12.90 -14.23
CA SER A 129 4.73 -11.59 -14.18
C SER A 129 4.42 -10.80 -15.43
N HIS A 130 3.78 -9.65 -15.26
CA HIS A 130 3.48 -8.73 -16.34
C HIS A 130 3.84 -7.31 -15.89
N LEU A 131 4.97 -6.79 -16.40
CA LEU A 131 5.48 -5.49 -15.96
C LEU A 131 4.52 -4.33 -16.29
N ASN A 132 3.74 -4.44 -17.36
CA ASN A 132 2.76 -3.41 -17.72
C ASN A 132 1.64 -3.26 -16.66
N ASP A 133 1.36 -4.31 -15.90
CA ASP A 133 0.38 -4.26 -14.81
C ASP A 133 0.86 -3.32 -13.69
N HIS A 134 2.17 -3.10 -13.57
CA HIS A 134 2.74 -2.13 -12.64
C HIS A 134 2.45 -0.67 -13.02
N TYR A 135 2.15 -0.39 -14.30
CA TYR A 135 2.00 0.98 -14.80
C TYR A 135 0.55 1.39 -15.03
N ASN A 136 -0.38 0.45 -14.97
CA ASN A 136 -1.78 0.68 -15.31
C ASN A 136 -2.66 0.41 -14.10
N TYR A 137 -3.43 1.42 -13.67
CA TYR A 137 -4.39 1.29 -12.56
C TYR A 137 -5.72 1.95 -12.94
N PHE A 138 -6.81 1.18 -12.87
CA PHE A 138 -8.17 1.67 -13.18
C PHE A 138 -8.33 2.38 -14.53
N GLY A 139 -7.60 1.91 -15.55
CA GLY A 139 -7.64 2.48 -16.91
C GLY A 139 -6.76 3.72 -17.11
N PHE A 140 -5.94 4.08 -16.14
CA PHE A 140 -4.94 5.15 -16.26
C PHE A 140 -3.54 4.54 -16.34
N ASP A 141 -2.79 4.91 -17.38
CA ASP A 141 -1.34 4.68 -17.42
C ASP A 141 -0.63 5.81 -16.66
N ILE A 142 0.30 5.47 -15.78
CA ILE A 142 1.01 6.48 -14.98
C ILE A 142 1.91 7.40 -15.82
N PHE A 143 2.20 7.06 -17.07
CA PHE A 143 2.98 7.88 -18.00
C PHE A 143 2.13 8.79 -18.87
N ASP A 144 0.81 8.67 -18.82
CA ASP A 144 -0.12 9.60 -19.48
C ASP A 144 -0.16 10.93 -18.70
N CYS A 145 0.84 11.79 -18.96
CA CYS A 145 0.95 13.15 -18.42
C CYS A 145 0.42 14.20 -19.39
#